data_AF-A0A7S2IQP9-F1
#
_entry.id   AF-A0A7S2IQP9-F1
#
_cell.length_a   1.000
_cell.length_b   1.000
_cell.length_c   1.000
_cell.angle_alpha   90.00
_cell.angle_beta   90.00
_cell.angle_gamma   90.00
#
_symmetry.space_group_name_H-M   'P 1'
#
loop_
_entity.id
_entity.type
_entity.pdbx_description
1 polymer ?
#
loop_
_entity_poly.entity_id
_entity_poly.type
_entity_poly.pdbx_seq_one_letter_code
_entity_poly.pdbx_strand_id
1 'polypeptide(L)'
;ANNEIGLFEATGNLGVGLCTWQEFLDNGWETLYPELALRRVRFPRTGERLSALEAWCSEVNGRPYNLTISKLRQRASVSSGGAESDGSFFCSELVAEALKVLGVLPRGVSSTQFWPSSFEAGHKMPIEPTMGCGLGEELTVDFSLGNDRDQACPAETKQRDATTNW
;
A
#
# COMPACT_ATOMS: atom_id res chain seq x y z
N ALA A 1 -0.55 -9.02 21.61
CA ALA A 1 -1.05 -8.45 20.36
C ALA A 1 -2.49 -8.02 20.59
N ASN A 2 -2.82 -6.74 20.43
CA ASN A 2 -4.08 -6.16 20.90
C ASN A 2 -5.29 -6.42 19.97
N ASN A 3 -5.24 -7.44 19.09
CA ASN A 3 -6.30 -7.74 18.10
C ASN A 3 -6.75 -6.52 17.26
N GLU A 4 -5.86 -5.54 17.06
CA GLU A 4 -6.12 -4.33 16.29
C GLU A 4 -5.77 -4.52 14.80
N ILE A 5 -6.48 -3.79 13.95
CA ILE A 5 -6.21 -3.73 12.50
C ILE A 5 -5.38 -2.46 12.24
N GLY A 6 -4.38 -2.58 11.37
CA GLY A 6 -3.58 -1.45 10.90
C GLY A 6 -3.26 -1.53 9.42
N LEU A 7 -3.13 -0.35 8.83
CA LEU A 7 -2.65 -0.08 7.47
C LEU A 7 -1.14 0.19 7.56
N PHE A 8 -0.34 -0.70 6.99
CA PHE A 8 1.08 -0.43 6.78
C PHE A 8 1.26 0.17 5.39
N GLU A 9 1.58 1.45 5.34
CA GLU A 9 1.43 2.26 4.14
C GLU A 9 2.59 3.22 3.94
N ALA A 10 2.74 3.72 2.71
CA ALA A 10 3.65 4.79 2.36
C ALA A 10 2.84 5.97 1.82
N THR A 11 2.90 7.12 2.51
CA THR A 11 2.12 8.32 2.17
C THR A 11 3.01 9.52 1.85
N GLY A 12 2.50 10.45 1.04
CA GLY A 12 3.24 11.59 0.48
C GLY A 12 4.08 12.37 1.50
N ASN A 13 3.46 12.64 2.63
CA ASN A 13 3.97 13.57 3.63
C ASN A 13 4.44 12.90 4.94
N LEU A 14 4.11 11.63 5.18
CA LEU A 14 4.50 10.91 6.41
C LEU A 14 5.52 9.80 6.17
N GLY A 15 5.77 9.42 4.91
CA GLY A 15 6.64 8.28 4.63
C GLY A 15 5.95 6.94 4.92
N VAL A 16 6.77 5.92 5.19
CA VAL A 16 6.31 4.58 5.55
C VAL A 16 5.94 4.52 7.03
N GLY A 17 4.74 4.05 7.35
CA GLY A 17 4.27 3.94 8.73
C GLY A 17 3.13 2.94 8.92
N LEU A 18 2.84 2.64 10.19
CA LEU A 18 1.66 1.91 10.61
C LEU A 18 0.60 2.90 11.09
N CYS A 19 -0.55 2.90 10.42
CA CYS A 19 -1.76 3.63 10.83
C CYS A 19 -2.78 2.61 11.31
N THR A 20 -3.19 2.65 12.58
CA THR A 20 -4.29 1.80 13.05
C THR A 20 -5.60 2.19 12.36
N TRP A 21 -6.54 1.25 12.26
CA TRP A 21 -7.87 1.54 11.71
C TRP A 21 -8.62 2.59 12.54
N GLN A 22 -8.42 2.59 13.87
CA GLN A 22 -9.02 3.60 14.74
C GLN A 22 -8.42 4.98 14.49
N GLU A 23 -7.10 5.10 14.37
CA GLU A 23 -6.45 6.38 13.99
C GLU A 23 -6.94 6.87 12.63
N PHE A 24 -7.17 5.95 11.67
CA PHE A 24 -7.70 6.29 10.35
C PHE A 24 -9.07 6.97 10.45
N LEU A 25 -9.99 6.41 11.24
CA LEU A 25 -11.32 6.96 11.46
C LEU A 25 -11.32 8.22 12.34
N ASP A 26 -10.53 8.24 13.40
CA ASP A 26 -10.47 9.38 14.34
C ASP A 26 -9.97 10.66 13.67
N ASN A 27 -9.16 10.54 12.62
CA ASN A 27 -8.69 11.67 11.82
C ASN A 27 -9.59 11.98 10.61
N GLY A 28 -10.72 11.28 10.44
CA GLY A 28 -11.62 11.47 9.30
C GLY A 28 -10.96 11.13 7.96
N TRP A 29 -9.93 10.29 7.93
CA TRP A 29 -9.21 10.00 6.69
C TRP A 29 -10.01 9.13 5.72
N GLU A 30 -11.06 8.46 6.18
CA GLU A 30 -12.05 7.80 5.34
C GLU A 30 -12.79 8.79 4.43
N THR A 31 -12.97 10.04 4.85
CA THR A 31 -13.67 11.05 4.04
C THR A 31 -12.82 11.55 2.86
N LEU A 32 -11.55 11.15 2.79
CA LEU A 32 -10.65 11.46 1.67
C LEU A 32 -10.91 10.54 0.47
N TYR A 33 -11.70 9.48 0.63
CA TYR A 33 -11.95 8.48 -0.40
C TYR A 33 -13.44 8.15 -0.50
N PRO A 34 -13.98 7.97 -1.71
CA PRO A 34 -15.32 7.43 -1.85
C PRO A 34 -15.39 5.96 -1.42
N GLU A 35 -14.32 5.20 -1.66
CA GLU A 35 -14.24 3.77 -1.40
C GLU A 35 -12.80 3.29 -1.19
N LEU A 36 -12.64 2.10 -0.62
CA LEU A 36 -11.39 1.37 -0.51
C LEU A 36 -11.55 -0.05 -1.08
N ALA A 37 -10.70 -0.42 -2.05
CA ALA A 37 -10.61 -1.78 -2.55
C ALA A 37 -9.72 -2.64 -1.62
N LEU A 38 -10.23 -3.78 -1.19
CA LEU A 38 -9.56 -4.73 -0.30
C LEU A 38 -9.38 -6.09 -0.99
N ARG A 39 -8.15 -6.60 -0.98
CA ARG A 39 -7.85 -7.95 -1.47
C ARG A 39 -7.07 -8.76 -0.43
N ARG A 40 -7.54 -9.98 -0.16
CA ARG A 40 -6.86 -10.88 0.78
C ARG A 40 -5.68 -11.59 0.12
N VAL A 41 -4.49 -11.48 0.72
CA VAL A 41 -3.33 -12.28 0.31
C VAL A 41 -3.44 -13.71 0.91
N ARG A 42 -3.39 -14.72 0.04
CA ARG A 42 -3.41 -16.15 0.36
C ARG A 42 -2.01 -16.72 0.22
N PHE A 43 -1.47 -17.24 1.32
CA PHE A 43 -0.15 -17.87 1.38
C PHE A 43 0.00 -18.72 2.65
N PRO A 44 0.92 -19.71 2.68
CA PRO A 44 1.31 -20.39 3.92
C PRO A 44 1.87 -19.41 4.96
N ARG A 45 1.12 -19.16 6.04
CA ARG A 45 1.51 -18.26 7.16
C ARG A 45 2.43 -18.94 8.17
N THR A 46 3.58 -19.42 7.69
CA THR A 46 4.60 -20.03 8.57
C THR A 46 5.22 -18.97 9.48
N GLY A 47 5.72 -19.39 10.65
CA GLY A 47 6.38 -18.48 11.59
C GLY A 47 7.54 -17.72 10.94
N GLU A 48 8.37 -18.42 10.16
CA GLU A 48 9.48 -17.81 9.40
C GLU A 48 9.04 -16.65 8.49
N ARG A 49 7.97 -16.84 7.69
CA ARG A 49 7.49 -15.80 6.76
C ARG A 49 6.89 -14.61 7.50
N LEU A 50 6.18 -14.87 8.60
CA LEU A 50 5.60 -13.81 9.42
C LEU A 50 6.69 -13.02 10.15
N SER A 51 7.69 -13.69 10.72
CA SER A 51 8.85 -13.03 11.34
C SER A 51 9.69 -12.26 10.33
N ALA A 52 9.84 -12.78 9.10
CA ALA A 52 10.51 -12.04 8.02
C ALA A 52 9.76 -10.76 7.64
N LEU A 53 8.42 -10.83 7.56
CA LEU A 53 7.59 -9.64 7.32
C LEU A 53 7.71 -8.65 8.48
N GLU A 54 7.62 -9.10 9.73
CA GLU A 54 7.74 -8.24 10.92
C GLU A 54 9.11 -7.53 10.98
N ALA A 55 10.19 -8.27 10.75
CA ALA A 55 11.54 -7.72 10.69
C ALA A 55 11.66 -6.68 9.58
N TRP A 56 11.13 -6.97 8.39
CA TRP A 56 11.11 -6.03 7.27
C TRP A 56 10.27 -4.78 7.56
N CYS A 57 9.07 -4.93 8.12
CA CYS A 57 8.23 -3.79 8.52
C CYS A 57 8.98 -2.89 9.51
N SER A 58 9.68 -3.48 10.48
CA SER A 58 10.49 -2.74 11.46
C SER A 58 11.66 -1.99 10.79
N GLU A 59 12.28 -2.59 9.77
CA GLU A 59 13.40 -2.00 9.02
C GLU A 59 12.98 -0.84 8.09
N VAL A 60 11.76 -0.90 7.56
CA VAL A 60 11.24 0.08 6.59
C VAL A 60 10.37 1.16 7.21
N ASN A 61 9.89 0.96 8.43
CA ASN A 61 9.13 1.96 9.18
C ASN A 61 9.93 3.26 9.35
N GLY A 62 9.31 4.41 9.05
CA GLY A 62 9.93 5.73 9.11
C GLY A 62 10.77 6.10 7.89
N ARG A 63 10.92 5.21 6.89
CA ARG A 63 11.58 5.57 5.62
C ARG A 63 10.75 6.59 4.84
N PRO A 64 11.39 7.52 4.12
CA PRO A 64 10.67 8.54 3.37
C PRO A 64 9.86 7.93 2.22
N TYR A 65 8.75 8.59 1.88
CA TYR A 65 8.01 8.30 0.66
C TYR A 65 8.71 8.94 -0.54
N ASN A 66 8.64 8.28 -1.69
CA ASN A 66 9.14 8.86 -2.94
C ASN A 66 8.08 8.73 -4.02
N LEU A 67 7.39 9.84 -4.26
CA LEU A 67 6.86 10.11 -5.60
C LEU A 67 8.08 10.21 -6.49
N THR A 68 8.46 9.11 -7.16
CA THR A 68 9.44 9.24 -8.22
C THR A 68 8.73 10.00 -9.35
N ILE A 69 8.74 11.33 -9.28
CA ILE A 69 8.24 12.26 -10.31
C ILE A 69 8.91 11.94 -11.66
N SER A 70 10.07 11.28 -11.64
CA SER A 70 10.72 10.68 -12.81
C SER A 70 9.91 9.55 -13.48
N LYS A 71 9.15 8.72 -12.74
CA LYS A 71 8.29 7.66 -13.31
C LYS A 71 7.03 8.22 -13.96
N LEU A 72 6.46 9.29 -13.39
CA LEU A 72 5.38 10.05 -14.02
C LEU A 72 5.81 10.66 -15.36
N ARG A 73 7.05 11.17 -15.45
CA ARG A 73 7.65 11.66 -16.71
C ARG A 73 8.05 10.55 -17.68
N GLN A 74 8.50 9.39 -17.21
CA GLN A 74 8.86 8.24 -18.08
C GLN A 74 7.65 7.60 -18.77
N ARG A 75 6.40 7.83 -18.29
CA ARG A 75 5.19 7.51 -19.06
C ARG A 75 5.11 8.25 -20.41
N ALA A 76 5.85 9.35 -20.57
CA ALA A 76 5.94 10.08 -21.84
C ALA A 76 7.16 9.70 -22.70
N SER A 77 8.12 8.91 -22.20
CA SER A 77 9.27 8.48 -22.99
C SER A 77 9.80 7.13 -22.53
N VAL A 78 9.63 6.12 -23.37
CA VAL A 78 10.40 4.87 -23.32
C VAL A 78 11.90 5.19 -23.42
N SER A 79 12.67 4.83 -22.39
CA SER A 79 14.00 4.21 -22.44
C SER A 79 14.85 4.57 -21.20
N SER A 80 15.68 3.59 -20.79
CA SER A 80 16.95 3.74 -20.06
C SER A 80 16.90 3.80 -18.52
N GLY A 81 17.21 2.65 -17.91
CA GLY A 81 18.45 2.43 -17.15
C GLY A 81 18.69 3.19 -15.84
N GLY A 82 18.84 2.41 -14.76
CA GLY A 82 19.71 2.72 -13.61
C GLY A 82 19.26 3.85 -12.68
N ALA A 83 18.57 3.52 -11.60
CA ALA A 83 18.49 4.39 -10.44
C ALA A 83 18.78 3.54 -9.19
N GLU A 84 19.83 3.93 -8.47
CA GLU A 84 20.19 3.39 -7.16
C GLU A 84 19.03 3.52 -6.17
N SER A 85 18.92 2.55 -5.26
CA SER A 85 17.86 2.49 -4.26
C SER A 85 18.07 3.55 -3.17
N ASP A 86 17.47 4.73 -3.35
CA ASP A 86 17.53 5.86 -2.40
C ASP A 86 16.71 5.63 -1.10
N GLY A 87 16.55 4.37 -0.67
CA GLY A 87 15.88 4.01 0.59
C GLY A 87 14.38 4.36 0.71
N SER A 88 13.76 4.88 -0.34
CA SER A 88 12.39 5.41 -0.32
C SER A 88 11.39 4.52 -1.05
N PHE A 89 10.11 4.55 -0.67
CA PHE A 89 9.05 3.72 -1.28
C PHE A 89 7.94 4.55 -1.95
N PHE A 90 7.49 4.11 -3.13
CA PHE A 90 6.14 4.42 -3.62
C PHE A 90 5.11 3.42 -3.06
N CYS A 91 3.82 3.78 -3.00
CA CYS A 91 2.81 2.99 -2.28
C CYS A 91 2.66 1.55 -2.82
N SER A 92 2.65 1.38 -4.14
CA SER A 92 2.59 0.05 -4.78
C SER A 92 3.91 -0.73 -4.67
N GLU A 93 5.04 -0.04 -4.53
CA GLU A 93 6.35 -0.68 -4.34
C GLU A 93 6.50 -1.26 -2.95
N LEU A 94 6.01 -0.54 -1.93
CA LEU A 94 5.95 -1.04 -0.55
C LEU A 94 5.15 -2.35 -0.50
N VAL A 95 3.98 -2.38 -1.13
CA VAL A 95 3.15 -3.58 -1.22
C VAL A 95 3.87 -4.70 -1.98
N ALA A 96 4.48 -4.40 -3.13
CA ALA A 96 5.20 -5.39 -3.91
C ALA A 96 6.40 -6.00 -3.14
N GLU A 97 7.20 -5.19 -2.44
CA GLU A 97 8.30 -5.69 -1.62
C GLU A 97 7.81 -6.50 -0.41
N ALA A 98 6.74 -6.06 0.28
CA ALA A 98 6.13 -6.84 1.36
C ALA A 98 5.71 -8.24 0.89
N LEU A 99 5.10 -8.33 -0.30
CA LEU A 99 4.71 -9.60 -0.89
C LEU A 99 5.90 -10.47 -1.32
N LYS A 100 7.03 -9.87 -1.72
CA LYS A 100 8.28 -10.61 -2.01
C LYS A 100 8.97 -11.11 -0.75
N VAL A 101 8.97 -10.31 0.32
CA VAL A 101 9.44 -10.74 1.65
C VAL A 101 8.63 -11.93 2.13
N LEU A 102 7.31 -11.84 1.94
CA LEU A 102 6.43 -12.97 2.16
C LEU A 102 6.65 -14.10 1.16
N GLY A 103 7.40 -14.00 0.06
CA GLY A 103 7.49 -15.06 -0.95
C GLY A 103 6.18 -15.35 -1.69
N VAL A 104 5.27 -14.37 -1.71
CA VAL A 104 4.04 -14.40 -2.54
C VAL A 104 4.37 -13.97 -3.96
N LEU A 105 5.29 -13.03 -4.14
CA LEU A 105 5.78 -12.61 -5.45
C LEU A 105 7.22 -13.09 -5.67
N PRO A 106 7.59 -13.44 -6.92
CA PRO A 106 8.97 -13.77 -7.24
C PRO A 106 9.88 -12.55 -7.07
N ARG A 107 11.10 -12.77 -6.57
CA ARG A 107 12.11 -11.71 -6.42
C ARG A 107 12.74 -11.25 -7.74
N GLY A 108 12.49 -11.95 -8.85
CA GLY A 108 13.10 -11.66 -10.16
C GLY A 108 12.58 -10.40 -10.87
N VAL A 109 11.47 -9.81 -10.41
CA VAL A 109 10.89 -8.59 -10.97
C VAL A 109 11.08 -7.43 -10.00
N SER A 110 11.57 -6.28 -10.46
CA SER A 110 11.74 -5.09 -9.60
C SER A 110 10.39 -4.61 -9.07
N SER A 111 10.32 -4.20 -7.79
CA SER A 111 9.07 -3.68 -7.23
C SER A 111 8.62 -2.38 -7.90
N THR A 112 9.57 -1.66 -8.49
CA THR A 112 9.33 -0.43 -9.26
C THR A 112 8.52 -0.63 -10.54
N GLN A 113 8.27 -1.88 -10.94
CA GLN A 113 7.46 -2.22 -12.10
C GLN A 113 5.96 -2.41 -11.74
N PHE A 114 5.62 -2.48 -10.45
CA PHE A 114 4.25 -2.64 -9.99
C PHE A 114 3.62 -1.28 -9.73
N TRP A 115 2.52 -1.02 -10.43
CA TRP A 115 1.67 0.15 -10.22
C TRP A 115 0.48 -0.23 -9.33
N PRO A 116 -0.24 0.75 -8.75
CA PRO A 116 -1.43 0.45 -7.94
C PRO A 116 -2.42 -0.43 -8.71
N SER A 117 -2.63 -0.12 -9.99
CA SER A 117 -3.52 -0.88 -10.87
C SER A 117 -3.08 -2.33 -11.11
N SER A 118 -1.79 -2.66 -10.91
CA SER A 118 -1.32 -4.05 -11.01
C SER A 118 -2.00 -4.96 -9.98
N PHE A 119 -2.45 -4.41 -8.85
CA PHE A 119 -3.10 -5.16 -7.77
C PHE A 119 -4.62 -5.31 -7.94
N GLU A 120 -5.22 -4.69 -8.95
CA GLU A 120 -6.65 -4.80 -9.24
C GLU A 120 -7.00 -6.22 -9.71
N ALA A 121 -8.19 -6.72 -9.34
CA ALA A 121 -8.64 -8.03 -9.78
C ALA A 121 -8.87 -8.12 -11.30
N GLY A 122 -9.28 -7.02 -11.93
CA GLY A 122 -9.59 -6.93 -13.37
C GLY A 122 -8.45 -6.48 -14.27
N HIS A 123 -7.22 -6.37 -13.76
CA HIS A 123 -6.11 -5.83 -14.54
C HIS A 123 -5.76 -6.73 -15.74
N LYS A 124 -5.52 -6.12 -16.92
CA LYS A 124 -5.22 -6.86 -18.17
C LYS A 124 -4.00 -7.77 -18.08
N MET A 125 -3.04 -7.39 -17.25
CA MET A 125 -1.83 -8.16 -16.95
C MET A 125 -1.78 -8.39 -15.44
N PRO A 126 -2.49 -9.41 -14.92
CA PRO A 126 -2.56 -9.64 -13.49
C PRO A 126 -1.18 -10.04 -12.95
N ILE A 127 -0.94 -9.71 -11.69
CA ILE A 127 0.26 -10.17 -10.98
C ILE A 127 0.23 -11.70 -10.88
N GLU A 128 1.36 -12.34 -11.17
CA GLU A 128 1.55 -13.79 -11.08
C GLU A 128 2.20 -14.17 -9.74
N PRO A 129 1.44 -14.75 -8.79
CA PRO A 129 1.99 -15.17 -7.51
C PRO A 129 2.80 -16.46 -7.63
N THR A 130 3.71 -16.69 -6.69
CA THR A 130 4.41 -17.98 -6.55
C THR A 130 3.42 -19.12 -6.33
N MET A 131 3.76 -20.32 -6.82
CA MET A 131 2.92 -21.51 -6.71
C MET A 131 2.39 -21.71 -5.28
N GLY A 132 1.08 -21.91 -5.15
CA GLY A 132 0.40 -22.06 -3.86
C GLY A 132 0.07 -20.75 -3.13
N CYS A 133 0.40 -19.59 -3.72
CA CYS A 133 -0.02 -18.27 -3.25
C CYS A 133 -1.08 -17.66 -4.17
N GLY A 134 -1.76 -16.61 -3.71
CA GLY A 134 -2.79 -15.94 -4.49
C GLY A 134 -3.27 -14.63 -3.89
N LEU A 135 -3.93 -13.82 -4.71
CA LEU A 135 -4.77 -12.73 -4.25
C LEU A 135 -6.24 -13.19 -4.33
N GLY A 136 -6.99 -12.93 -3.28
CA GLY A 136 -8.41 -13.25 -3.21
C GLY A 136 -9.26 -12.36 -4.13
N GLU A 137 -10.57 -12.45 -3.93
CA GLU A 137 -11.51 -11.52 -4.51
C GLU A 137 -11.21 -10.08 -4.06
N GLU A 138 -11.69 -9.13 -4.86
CA GLU A 138 -11.68 -7.71 -4.55
C GLU A 138 -13.01 -7.36 -3.91
N LEU A 139 -12.93 -6.87 -2.69
CA LEU A 139 -14.06 -6.38 -1.91
C LEU A 139 -13.98 -4.86 -1.86
N THR A 140 -15.13 -4.20 -1.94
CA THR A 140 -15.21 -2.74 -1.81
C THR A 140 -15.70 -2.38 -0.41
N VAL A 141 -14.96 -1.51 0.27
CA VAL A 141 -15.45 -0.78 1.45
C VAL A 141 -15.93 0.58 0.96
N ASP A 142 -17.24 0.76 0.92
CA ASP A 142 -17.87 1.99 0.47
C ASP A 142 -18.07 2.94 1.66
N PHE A 143 -17.38 4.08 1.66
CA PHE A 143 -17.48 5.08 2.72
C PHE A 143 -18.65 6.07 2.51
N SER A 144 -19.25 6.08 1.32
CA SER A 144 -20.38 6.97 1.00
C SER A 144 -21.70 6.52 1.64
N LEU A 145 -21.80 5.25 2.05
CA LEU A 145 -23.00 4.67 2.67
C LEU A 145 -23.17 5.06 4.16
N GLY A 146 -22.21 5.77 4.76
CA GLY A 146 -22.17 6.09 6.19
C GLY A 146 -22.91 7.36 6.63
N ASN A 147 -23.67 8.01 5.75
CA ASN A 147 -24.13 9.40 5.91
C ASN A 147 -25.36 9.60 6.83
N ASP A 148 -25.30 9.11 8.06
CA ASP A 148 -26.20 9.50 9.17
C ASP A 148 -25.43 9.87 10.45
N ARG A 149 -24.15 10.26 10.34
CA ARG A 149 -23.40 10.79 11.48
C ARG A 149 -23.26 12.30 11.35
N ASP A 150 -24.02 12.98 12.20
CA ASP A 150 -24.00 14.42 12.42
C ASP A 150 -22.58 15.00 12.45
N GLN A 151 -22.47 16.20 11.87
CA GLN A 151 -21.30 17.08 11.90
C GLN A 151 -20.69 17.18 13.31
N ALA A 152 -19.59 16.49 13.56
CA ALA A 152 -18.73 16.76 14.69
C ALA A 152 -17.67 17.81 14.32
N CYS A 153 -17.42 18.74 15.25
CA CYS A 153 -16.46 19.84 15.12
C CYS A 153 -15.06 19.34 14.71
N PRO A 154 -14.32 20.05 13.84
CA PRO A 154 -13.02 19.60 13.41
C PRO A 154 -12.02 19.66 14.58
N ALA A 155 -11.58 18.50 15.05
CA ALA A 155 -10.29 18.38 15.73
C ALA A 155 -9.18 18.74 14.74
N GLU A 156 -8.08 19.35 15.21
CA GLU A 156 -6.91 19.67 14.37
C GLU A 156 -6.47 18.42 13.60
N THR A 157 -6.86 18.35 12.32
CA THR A 157 -6.66 17.17 11.49
C THR A 157 -5.21 17.14 11.07
N LYS A 158 -4.48 16.07 11.41
CA LYS A 158 -3.17 15.85 10.79
C LYS A 158 -3.40 15.69 9.30
N GLN A 159 -2.83 16.60 8.51
CA GLN A 159 -2.93 16.56 7.06
C GLN A 159 -2.31 15.23 6.59
N ARG A 160 -3.07 14.42 5.86
CA ARG A 160 -2.60 13.18 5.24
C ARG A 160 -2.67 13.38 3.73
N ASP A 161 -1.51 13.32 3.08
CA ASP A 161 -1.41 13.45 1.63
C ASP A 161 -1.35 12.05 1.01
N ALA A 162 -2.51 11.57 0.62
CA ALA A 162 -2.66 10.28 0.00
C ALA A 162 -3.36 10.37 -1.37
N THR A 163 -3.61 11.59 -1.85
CA THR A 163 -4.22 11.90 -3.14
C THR A 163 -3.22 12.67 -3.99
N THR A 164 -2.63 11.98 -4.97
CA THR A 164 -2.14 12.68 -6.15
C THR A 164 -3.40 13.06 -6.94
N ASN A 165 -3.66 14.34 -7.19
CA ASN A 165 -4.70 14.76 -8.13
C ASN A 165 -4.31 14.21 -9.51
N TRP A 166 -5.02 13.19 -10.00
CA TRP A 166 -4.86 12.61 -11.33
C TRP A 166 -5.83 13.26 -12.31
#